data_AF-A0A9D5DC89-F1
#
_entry.id   AF-A0A9D5DC89-F1
#
_cell.length_a   1.000
_cell.length_b   1.000
_cell.length_c   1.000
_cell.angle_alpha   90.00
_cell.angle_beta   90.00
_cell.angle_gamma   90.00
#
_symmetry.space_group_name_H-M   'P 1'
#
loop_
_entity.id
_entity.type
_entity.pdbx_description
1 polymer ?
#
loop_
_entity_poly.entity_id
_entity_poly.type
_entity_poly.pdbx_seq_one_letter_code
_entity_poly.pdbx_strand_id
1 'polypeptide(L)'
;MFYFHGMKGTDFALVSDANLQINGHLIATRPQGRARDFTWVQALAVLFDSNTTLLIAPNHVALRDDHVDALSLRWNGRDIPIPTGGYAEWTNYEGGGVGRTGGDGSEGDTDRGGGEPDVRV
;
A
#
# COMPACT_ATOMS: atom_id res chain seq x y z
N MET A 1 19.65 -12.98 -9.52
CA MET A 1 19.55 -12.15 -8.30
C MET A 1 20.28 -10.85 -8.56
N PHE A 2 19.62 -9.70 -8.53
CA PHE A 2 20.29 -8.40 -8.63
C PHE A 2 20.25 -7.70 -7.27
N TYR A 3 21.31 -6.97 -6.96
CA TYR A 3 21.42 -6.18 -5.73
C TYR A 3 21.55 -4.71 -6.09
N PHE A 4 20.59 -3.93 -5.66
CA PHE A 4 20.57 -2.49 -5.87
C PHE A 4 21.25 -1.78 -4.69
N HIS A 5 22.22 -0.92 -4.99
CA HIS A 5 22.92 -0.07 -4.01
C HIS A 5 22.36 1.36 -4.07
N GLY A 6 21.07 1.49 -3.80
CA GLY A 6 20.40 2.78 -3.71
C GLY A 6 20.73 3.54 -2.44
N MET A 7 20.49 4.85 -2.50
CA MET A 7 20.33 5.66 -1.30
C MET A 7 19.06 5.21 -0.54
N LYS A 8 19.10 5.24 0.78
CA LYS A 8 17.91 4.99 1.61
C LYS A 8 17.04 6.25 1.72
N GLY A 9 15.75 6.06 1.95
CA GLY A 9 14.77 7.15 2.12
C GLY A 9 14.49 7.91 0.83
N THR A 10 14.52 7.23 -0.31
CA THR A 10 14.26 7.86 -1.61
C THR A 10 13.52 6.90 -2.54
N ASP A 11 13.04 7.46 -3.65
CA ASP A 11 12.21 6.79 -4.63
C ASP A 11 13.05 6.28 -5.80
N PHE A 12 12.74 5.06 -6.25
CA PHE A 12 13.39 4.46 -7.41
C PHE A 12 12.35 3.91 -8.38
N ALA A 13 12.59 4.14 -9.67
CA ALA A 13 11.87 3.44 -10.72
C ALA A 13 12.31 1.97 -10.75
N LEU A 14 11.38 1.06 -10.46
CA LEU A 14 11.57 -0.38 -10.50
C LEU A 14 11.19 -0.95 -11.88
N VAL A 15 10.14 -0.38 -12.48
CA VAL A 15 9.68 -0.66 -13.84
C VAL A 15 9.39 0.67 -14.52
N SER A 16 9.83 0.82 -15.77
CA SER A 16 9.53 1.98 -16.61
C SER A 16 9.28 1.51 -18.04
N ASP A 17 8.03 1.65 -18.46
CA ASP A 17 7.53 1.40 -19.82
C ASP A 17 6.60 2.57 -20.21
N ALA A 18 6.19 2.65 -21.47
CA ALA A 18 5.36 3.72 -22.00
C ALA A 18 4.01 3.88 -21.29
N ASN A 19 3.41 2.78 -20.82
CA ASN A 19 2.08 2.77 -20.19
C ASN A 19 2.08 2.22 -18.76
N LEU A 20 3.26 1.96 -18.20
CA LEU A 20 3.41 1.40 -16.86
C LEU A 20 4.69 1.90 -16.21
N GLN A 21 4.55 2.54 -15.06
CA GLN A 21 5.68 2.88 -14.20
C GLN A 21 5.41 2.39 -12.79
N ILE A 22 6.38 1.69 -12.20
CA ILE A 22 6.34 1.27 -10.81
C ILE A 22 7.50 1.93 -10.10
N ASN A 23 7.20 2.79 -9.14
CA ASN A 23 8.18 3.43 -8.27
C ASN A 23 8.09 2.82 -6.87
N GLY A 24 9.24 2.61 -6.22
CA GLY A 24 9.30 2.17 -4.83
C GLY A 24 10.00 3.19 -3.95
N HIS A 25 9.37 3.57 -2.85
CA HIS A 25 10.03 4.30 -1.76
C HIS A 25 10.76 3.31 -0.87
N LEU A 26 12.09 3.34 -0.89
CA LEU A 26 12.91 2.38 -0.15
C LEU A 26 13.45 3.03 1.11
N ILE A 27 13.16 2.43 2.26
CA ILE A 27 13.78 2.81 3.54
C ILE A 27 14.85 1.79 3.91
N ALA A 28 15.77 2.18 4.78
CA ALA A 28 16.73 1.24 5.32
C ALA A 28 16.87 1.42 6.83
N THR A 29 16.72 0.30 7.56
CA THR A 29 16.86 0.25 9.01
C THR A 29 18.03 -0.65 9.35
N ARG A 30 18.91 -0.19 10.24
CA ARG A 30 20.02 -0.98 10.78
C ARG A 30 19.64 -1.51 12.16
N PRO A 31 19.34 -2.81 12.31
CA PRO A 31 19.13 -3.39 13.63
C PRO A 31 20.40 -3.30 14.47
N GLN A 32 20.23 -3.17 15.78
CA GLN A 32 21.35 -3.16 16.72
C GLN A 32 22.19 -4.44 16.55
N GLY A 33 23.52 -4.29 16.52
CA GLY A 33 24.45 -5.41 16.36
C GLY A 33 24.61 -5.94 14.93
N ARG A 34 24.02 -5.29 13.91
CA ARG A 34 24.26 -5.64 12.49
C ARG A 34 25.16 -4.62 11.80
N ALA A 35 26.02 -5.12 10.92
CA ALA A 35 26.98 -4.32 10.16
C ALA A 35 26.38 -3.63 8.92
N ARG A 36 25.17 -4.02 8.49
CA ARG A 36 24.51 -3.51 7.29
C ARG A 36 23.04 -3.20 7.55
N ASP A 37 22.51 -2.27 6.76
CA ASP A 37 21.09 -1.91 6.78
C ASP A 37 20.30 -2.98 6.01
N PHE A 38 19.07 -3.26 6.44
CA PHE A 38 18.09 -3.94 5.61
C PHE A 38 17.27 -2.89 4.87
N THR A 39 17.21 -3.01 3.55
CA THR A 39 16.36 -2.17 2.71
C THR A 39 14.96 -2.77 2.64
N TRP A 40 13.96 -2.00 3.05
CA TRP A 40 12.55 -2.36 3.00
C TRP A 40 11.83 -1.45 2.01
N VAL A 41 10.79 -1.99 1.37
CA VAL A 41 9.84 -1.18 0.60
C VAL A 41 8.87 -0.57 1.58
N GLN A 42 8.87 0.77 1.69
CA GLN A 42 7.87 1.48 2.48
C GLN A 42 6.63 1.77 1.66
N ALA A 43 6.77 2.13 0.38
CA ALA A 43 5.61 2.39 -0.47
C ALA A 43 5.88 1.96 -1.90
N LEU A 44 4.81 1.60 -2.61
CA LEU A 44 4.80 1.39 -4.05
C LEU A 44 3.80 2.33 -4.70
N ALA A 45 4.25 3.08 -5.70
CA ALA A 45 3.38 3.85 -6.58
C ALA A 45 3.35 3.15 -7.95
N VAL A 46 2.16 2.75 -8.38
CA VAL A 46 1.91 2.15 -9.68
C VAL A 46 1.17 3.17 -10.52
N LEU A 47 1.83 3.62 -11.58
CA LEU A 47 1.25 4.51 -12.59
C LEU A 47 0.95 3.66 -13.81
N PHE A 48 -0.30 3.69 -14.26
CA PHE A 48 -0.74 3.01 -15.46
C PHE A 48 -1.80 3.85 -16.15
N ASP A 49 -1.94 3.66 -17.46
CA ASP A 49 -2.65 4.59 -18.33
C ASP A 49 -2.09 6.03 -18.20
N SER A 50 -2.64 6.98 -18.94
CA SER A 50 -2.05 8.33 -19.00
C SER A 50 -2.18 9.14 -17.70
N ASN A 51 -3.04 8.75 -16.75
CA ASN A 51 -3.37 9.57 -15.57
C ASN A 51 -3.76 8.78 -14.31
N THR A 52 -3.53 7.46 -14.25
CA THR A 52 -3.96 6.66 -13.10
C THR A 52 -2.78 6.32 -12.21
N THR A 53 -2.92 6.61 -10.92
CA THR A 53 -1.93 6.31 -9.88
C THR A 53 -2.59 5.53 -8.76
N LEU A 54 -2.06 4.34 -8.48
CA LEU A 54 -2.36 3.55 -7.28
C LEU A 54 -1.14 3.62 -6.35
N LEU A 55 -1.35 4.15 -5.15
CA LEU A 55 -0.36 4.14 -4.07
C LEU A 55 -0.72 3.06 -3.05
N ILE A 56 0.31 2.31 -2.65
CA ILE A 56 0.26 1.20 -1.70
C ILE A 56 1.28 1.52 -0.61
N ALA A 57 0.84 1.69 0.63
CA ALA A 57 1.72 2.06 1.75
C ALA A 57 1.22 1.48 3.07
N PRO A 58 2.08 1.21 4.06
CA PRO A 58 1.64 0.76 5.38
C PRO A 58 0.84 1.87 6.06
N ASN A 59 -0.12 1.46 6.89
CA ASN A 59 -0.82 2.41 7.75
C ASN A 59 0.15 3.03 8.76
N HIS A 60 0.11 4.36 8.89
CA HIS A 60 0.90 5.06 9.88
C HIS A 60 0.24 4.93 11.26
N VAL A 61 0.40 3.78 11.90
CA VAL A 61 -0.10 3.51 13.25
C VAL A 61 1.03 3.64 14.27
N ALA A 62 0.79 4.41 15.33
CA ALA A 62 1.77 4.61 16.41
C ALA A 62 2.01 3.33 17.23
N LEU A 63 1.01 2.46 17.28
CA LEU A 63 1.05 1.14 17.89
C LEU A 63 0.43 0.16 16.90
N ARG A 64 1.14 -0.93 16.62
CA ARG A 64 0.62 -2.00 15.76
C ARG A 64 -0.52 -2.69 16.50
N ASP A 65 -1.71 -2.62 15.92
CA ASP A 65 -2.87 -3.40 16.33
C ASP A 65 -3.06 -4.50 15.29
N ASP A 66 -2.99 -5.76 15.71
CA ASP A 66 -3.13 -6.92 14.81
C ASP A 66 -4.58 -7.10 14.32
N HIS A 67 -5.53 -6.30 14.84
CA HIS A 67 -6.92 -6.24 14.36
C HIS A 67 -7.15 -5.18 13.27
N VAL A 68 -6.15 -4.37 12.94
CA VAL A 68 -6.25 -3.31 11.92
C VAL A 68 -5.44 -3.71 10.70
N ASP A 69 -5.99 -3.51 9.50
CA ASP A 69 -5.25 -3.70 8.25
C ASP A 69 -3.93 -2.94 8.31
N ALA A 70 -2.83 -3.58 7.94
CA ALA A 70 -1.51 -2.97 8.02
C ALA A 70 -1.20 -2.04 6.84
N LEU A 71 -2.15 -1.84 5.91
CA LEU A 71 -1.94 -1.22 4.62
C LEU A 71 -3.05 -0.21 4.26
N SER A 72 -2.66 0.88 3.60
CA SER A 72 -3.51 1.86 2.95
C SER A 72 -3.35 1.76 1.43
N LEU A 73 -4.46 2.02 0.74
CA LEU A 73 -4.51 2.14 -0.71
C LEU A 73 -5.06 3.52 -1.06
N ARG A 74 -4.47 4.16 -2.07
CA ARG A 74 -4.93 5.45 -2.58
C ARG A 74 -4.98 5.43 -4.09
N TRP A 75 -6.15 5.71 -4.65
CA TRP A 75 -6.41 5.80 -6.09
C TRP A 75 -6.55 7.25 -6.52
N ASN A 76 -5.66 7.71 -7.40
CA ASN A 76 -5.64 9.10 -7.89
C ASN A 76 -5.71 10.14 -6.76
N GLY A 77 -4.97 9.89 -5.68
CA GLY A 77 -4.94 10.79 -4.53
C GLY A 77 -6.05 10.56 -3.49
N ARG A 78 -7.04 9.68 -3.74
CA ARG A 78 -8.15 9.39 -2.82
C ARG A 78 -8.01 8.05 -2.12
N ASP A 79 -8.23 8.03 -0.82
CA ASP A 79 -8.12 6.78 -0.04
C ASP A 79 -9.20 5.78 -0.45
N ILE A 80 -8.80 4.52 -0.57
CA ILE A 80 -9.69 3.40 -0.86
C ILE A 80 -9.91 2.65 0.46
N PRO A 81 -11.14 2.62 1.00
CA PRO A 81 -11.42 1.82 2.19
C PRO A 81 -11.20 0.34 1.86
N ILE A 82 -10.44 -0.32 2.71
CA ILE A 82 -10.24 -1.78 2.68
C ILE A 82 -11.21 -2.34 3.74
N PRO A 83 -12.29 -3.02 3.33
CA PRO A 83 -13.16 -3.66 4.30
C PRO A 83 -12.40 -4.70 5.12
N THR A 84 -12.59 -4.69 6.44
CA THR A 84 -11.90 -5.55 7.40
C THR A 84 -12.64 -6.87 7.68
N GLY A 85 -13.87 -7.02 7.18
CA GLY A 85 -14.68 -8.23 7.34
C GLY A 85 -14.52 -9.24 6.21
N GLY A 86 -14.19 -10.48 6.56
CA GLY A 86 -14.24 -11.65 5.68
C GLY A 86 -12.91 -12.05 5.02
N TYR A 87 -12.81 -13.34 4.62
CA TYR A 87 -11.71 -13.84 3.78
C TYR A 87 -11.88 -13.26 2.37
N ALA A 88 -11.19 -12.17 2.06
CA ALA A 88 -11.22 -11.59 0.72
C ALA A 88 -10.27 -12.37 -0.21
N GLU A 89 -10.84 -12.99 -1.24
CA GLU A 89 -10.08 -13.61 -2.34
C GLU A 89 -10.01 -12.68 -3.55
N TRP A 90 -8.88 -12.70 -4.26
CA TRP A 90 -8.72 -12.03 -5.53
C TRP A 90 -9.41 -12.85 -6.62
N THR A 91 -10.46 -12.30 -7.23
CA THR A 91 -11.07 -12.88 -8.43
C THR A 91 -10.84 -11.96 -9.62
N ASN A 92 -10.56 -12.54 -10.79
CA ASN A 92 -10.54 -11.79 -12.03
C ASN A 92 -11.99 -11.47 -12.41
N TYR A 93 -12.40 -10.21 -12.30
CA TYR A 93 -13.70 -9.77 -12.79
C TYR A 93 -13.54 -9.38 -14.27
N GLU A 94 -14.25 -10.06 -15.19
CA GLU A 94 -14.23 -9.79 -16.63
C GLU A 94 -14.84 -8.41 -17.04
N GLY A 95 -15.08 -7.51 -16.07
CA GLY A 95 -15.75 -6.22 -16.26
C GLY A 95 -14.96 -4.99 -15.85
N GLY A 96 -13.64 -5.08 -15.68
CA GLY A 96 -12.78 -3.91 -15.45
C GLY A 96 -12.93 -3.22 -14.08
N GLY A 97 -13.50 -3.92 -13.08
CA GLY A 97 -13.58 -3.45 -11.70
C GLY A 97 -13.09 -4.54 -10.74
N VAL A 98 -12.23 -4.16 -9.79
CA VAL A 98 -11.87 -5.04 -8.67
C VAL A 98 -13.02 -4.99 -7.66
N GLY A 99 -13.81 -6.06 -7.58
CA GLY A 99 -14.93 -6.20 -6.66
C GLY A 99 -14.74 -7.40 -5.73
N ARG A 100 -15.19 -7.26 -4.49
CA ARG A 100 -15.22 -8.35 -3.48
C ARG A 100 -16.56 -9.08 -3.54
N THR A 101 -16.54 -10.41 -3.51
CA THR A 101 -17.74 -11.22 -3.21
C THR A 101 -17.66 -11.67 -1.76
N GLY A 102 -18.53 -11.15 -0.90
CA GLY A 102 -18.61 -11.57 0.50
C GLY A 102 -19.29 -12.92 0.63
N GLY A 103 -18.62 -13.91 1.22
CA GLY A 103 -19.28 -15.03 1.87
C GLY A 103 -19.94 -14.53 3.16
N ASP A 104 -21.16 -14.99 3.42
CA ASP A 104 -22.07 -14.57 4.49
C ASP A 104 -21.57 -14.98 5.89
N GLY A 105 -20.58 -14.25 6.42
CA GLY A 105 -20.24 -14.27 7.83
C GLY A 105 -20.81 -13.03 8.52
N SER A 106 -21.97 -13.16 9.15
CA SER A 106 -22.58 -12.11 9.99
C SER A 106 -21.70 -11.76 11.20
N GLU A 107 -21.34 -10.48 11.37
CA GLU A 107 -21.28 -9.81 12.68
C GLU A 107 -21.06 -8.31 12.49
N GLY A 108 -21.86 -7.50 13.18
CA GLY A 108 -21.77 -6.04 13.16
C GLY A 108 -21.13 -5.52 14.43
N ASP A 109 -20.43 -4.39 14.35
CA ASP A 109 -20.40 -3.38 15.41
C ASP A 109 -19.83 -2.06 14.88
N THR A 110 -20.03 -1.04 15.69
CA THR A 110 -20.31 0.38 15.47
C THR A 110 -19.13 1.28 15.13
N ASP A 111 -19.42 2.23 14.23
CA ASP A 111 -18.58 3.34 13.80
C ASP A 111 -18.39 4.38 14.93
N ARG A 112 -17.12 4.73 15.21
CA ARG A 112 -16.75 5.95 15.94
C ARG A 112 -15.55 6.63 15.26
N GLY A 113 -15.89 7.56 14.37
CA GLY A 113 -15.27 8.87 14.12
C GLY A 113 -13.81 9.12 14.50
N GLY A 114 -13.02 9.51 13.50
CA GLY A 114 -11.70 10.12 13.64
C GLY A 114 -11.42 11.04 12.46
N GLY A 115 -11.00 12.28 12.74
CA GLY A 115 -10.96 13.39 11.80
C GLY A 115 -9.91 13.28 10.68
N GLU A 116 -10.18 14.04 9.62
CA GLU A 116 -9.43 14.16 8.37
C GLU A 116 -8.08 14.90 8.57
N PRO A 117 -6.93 14.32 8.22
CA PRO A 117 -5.67 15.06 8.12
C PRO A 117 -5.36 15.46 6.67
N ASP A 118 -5.24 16.78 6.48
CA ASP A 118 -4.70 17.45 5.29
C ASP A 118 -3.24 17.02 5.04
N VAL A 119 -2.95 16.45 3.87
CA VAL A 119 -1.58 16.23 3.39
C VAL A 119 -1.48 16.81 1.98
N ARG A 120 -0.87 17.99 1.91
CA ARG A 120 -0.43 18.61 0.66
C ARG A 120 0.86 17.96 0.17
N VAL A 121 0.91 17.73 -1.13
CA VAL A 121 2.14 17.48 -1.90
C VAL A 121 2.78 18.81 -2.26
#